data_AF-A0A7W3SUF4-F1
#
_entry.id   AF-A0A7W3SUF4-F1
#
_cell.length_a   1.000
_cell.length_b   1.000
_cell.length_c   1.000
_cell.angle_alpha   90.00
_cell.angle_beta   90.00
_cell.angle_gamma   90.00
#
_symmetry.space_group_name_H-M   'P 1'
#
loop_
_entity.id
_entity.type
_entity.pdbx_description
1 polymer ?
#
loop_
_entity_poly.entity_id
_entity_poly.type
_entity_poly.pdbx_seq_one_letter_code
_entity_poly.pdbx_strand_id
1 'polypeptide(L)'
;MIDMDKIYLITDIPGYTPQISRLLSMMNYARHTTLETTENLTVDQLDFLLDSESNSIGALLMHFAAVEYAYQVGTFEKRELNDEEMLIWGAALELGEEGRRKIRGNNLNYYLDKLNEVRNRTYEFFRTVNDDWLYQEEEFWYQKQANHYFMWFHVFEDEINHRGQIRMIKKRLNV
;
A
#
# COMPACT_ATOMS: atom_id res chain seq x y z
N MET A 1 -4.41 -7.39 -11.78
CA MET A 1 -3.18 -7.78 -12.49
C MET A 1 -2.65 -6.56 -13.21
N ILE A 2 -1.33 -6.35 -13.20
CA ILE A 2 -0.70 -5.23 -13.91
C ILE A 2 -0.50 -5.63 -15.37
N ASP A 3 -1.03 -4.85 -16.30
CA ASP A 3 -0.81 -4.98 -17.75
C ASP A 3 0.26 -3.96 -18.17
N MET A 4 1.46 -4.45 -18.49
CA MET A 4 2.60 -3.59 -18.80
C MET A 4 2.45 -2.85 -20.14
N ASP A 5 1.68 -3.39 -21.09
CA ASP A 5 1.43 -2.72 -22.37
C ASP A 5 0.52 -1.48 -22.21
N LYS A 6 -0.20 -1.39 -21.08
CA LYS A 6 -1.14 -0.31 -20.75
C LYS A 6 -0.75 0.48 -19.51
N ILE A 7 0.45 0.31 -18.97
CA ILE A 7 0.85 0.89 -17.67
C ILE A 7 0.80 2.43 -17.62
N TYR A 8 0.88 3.09 -18.79
CA TYR A 8 0.75 4.54 -18.93
C TYR A 8 -0.63 5.01 -19.40
N LEU A 9 -1.59 4.09 -19.58
CA LEU A 9 -2.94 4.37 -20.02
C LEU A 9 -3.91 4.23 -18.84
N ILE A 10 -4.52 5.34 -18.43
CA ILE A 10 -5.62 5.33 -17.46
C ILE A 10 -6.90 4.92 -18.21
N THR A 11 -7.21 3.61 -18.20
CA THR A 11 -8.17 3.00 -19.13
C THR A 11 -9.01 1.90 -18.50
N ASP A 12 -9.92 1.31 -19.28
CA ASP A 12 -10.84 0.26 -18.82
C ASP A 12 -10.08 -1.02 -18.55
N ILE A 13 -10.38 -1.62 -17.39
CA ILE A 13 -9.86 -2.92 -16.99
C ILE A 13 -11.03 -3.91 -17.04
N PRO A 14 -10.96 -4.98 -17.84
CA PRO A 14 -12.04 -5.96 -17.92
C PRO A 14 -12.44 -6.50 -16.54
N GLY A 15 -13.76 -6.54 -16.29
CA GLY A 15 -14.33 -6.98 -15.02
C GLY A 15 -14.51 -5.89 -13.97
N TYR A 16 -14.25 -4.62 -14.29
CA TYR A 16 -14.44 -3.47 -13.40
C TYR A 16 -15.24 -2.38 -14.10
N THR A 17 -15.95 -1.54 -13.33
CA THR A 17 -16.63 -0.35 -13.86
C THR A 17 -15.61 0.77 -14.17
N PRO A 18 -16.00 1.78 -14.99
CA PRO A 18 -15.06 2.77 -15.48
C PRO A 18 -14.25 3.51 -14.41
N GLN A 19 -14.86 4.03 -13.35
CA GLN A 19 -14.14 4.78 -12.31
C GLN A 19 -13.24 3.86 -11.47
N ILE A 20 -13.74 2.68 -11.09
CA ILE A 20 -12.90 1.65 -10.44
C ILE A 20 -11.69 1.30 -11.31
N SER A 21 -11.88 1.15 -12.63
CA SER A 21 -10.79 0.86 -13.56
C SER A 21 -9.72 1.97 -13.56
N ARG A 22 -10.13 3.24 -13.44
CA ARG A 22 -9.18 4.37 -13.41
C ARG A 22 -8.40 4.38 -12.11
N LEU A 23 -9.09 4.20 -11.00
CA LEU A 23 -8.48 4.06 -9.67
C LEU A 23 -7.45 2.91 -9.67
N LEU A 24 -7.84 1.72 -10.12
CA LEU A 24 -6.94 0.57 -10.23
C LEU A 24 -5.77 0.83 -11.17
N SER A 25 -5.96 1.54 -12.28
CA SER A 25 -4.86 1.93 -13.19
C SER A 25 -3.82 2.79 -12.46
N MET A 26 -4.25 3.76 -11.66
CA MET A 26 -3.36 4.62 -10.86
C MET A 26 -2.65 3.80 -9.76
N MET A 27 -3.37 2.94 -9.04
CA MET A 27 -2.80 2.04 -8.03
C MET A 27 -1.77 1.06 -8.62
N ASN A 28 -1.99 0.59 -9.85
CA ASN A 28 -1.07 -0.29 -10.57
C ASN A 28 0.23 0.44 -10.91
N TYR A 29 0.15 1.68 -11.39
CA TYR A 29 1.34 2.49 -11.67
C TYR A 29 2.13 2.84 -10.41
N ALA A 30 1.43 3.21 -9.33
CA ALA A 30 2.05 3.43 -8.02
C ALA A 30 2.84 2.19 -7.58
N ARG A 31 2.20 1.02 -7.60
CA ARG A 31 2.86 -0.25 -7.25
C ARG A 31 4.02 -0.60 -8.16
N HIS A 32 3.85 -0.51 -9.47
CA HIS A 32 4.90 -0.82 -10.45
C HIS A 32 6.19 -0.03 -10.15
N THR A 33 6.06 1.27 -9.95
CA THR A 33 7.21 2.15 -9.69
C THR A 33 7.79 1.99 -8.28
N THR A 34 7.01 1.52 -7.30
CA THR A 34 7.52 1.05 -5.99
C THR A 34 8.40 -0.19 -6.17
N LEU A 35 7.92 -1.20 -6.89
CA LEU A 35 8.65 -2.45 -7.14
C LEU A 35 9.97 -2.19 -7.89
N GLU A 36 9.93 -1.35 -8.94
CA GLU A 36 11.14 -0.94 -9.66
C GLU A 36 12.15 -0.22 -8.73
N THR A 37 11.64 0.61 -7.81
CA THR A 37 12.50 1.33 -6.85
C THR A 37 13.19 0.37 -5.88
N THR A 38 12.58 -0.76 -5.51
CA THR A 38 13.13 -1.69 -4.49
C THR A 38 13.80 -2.92 -5.05
N GLU A 39 13.89 -3.04 -6.37
CA GLU A 39 14.52 -4.18 -7.02
C GLU A 39 15.96 -4.41 -6.55
N ASN A 40 16.31 -5.68 -6.32
CA ASN A 40 17.64 -6.16 -5.94
C ASN A 40 18.20 -5.64 -4.59
N LEU A 41 17.36 -5.07 -3.72
CA LEU A 41 17.80 -4.71 -2.38
C LEU A 41 18.08 -5.94 -1.51
N THR A 42 19.23 -5.94 -0.83
CA THR A 42 19.60 -6.98 0.15
C THR A 42 18.87 -6.78 1.47
N VAL A 43 18.90 -7.80 2.36
CA VAL A 43 18.34 -7.69 3.72
C VAL A 43 18.94 -6.49 4.47
N ASP A 44 20.27 -6.33 4.43
CA ASP A 44 20.95 -5.21 5.11
C ASP A 44 20.50 -3.85 4.58
N GLN A 45 20.25 -3.74 3.27
CA GLN A 45 19.74 -2.51 2.65
C GLN A 45 18.26 -2.25 2.96
N LEU A 46 17.47 -3.31 3.10
CA LEU A 46 16.06 -3.22 3.50
C LEU A 46 15.93 -2.77 4.95
N ASP A 47 16.84 -3.19 5.82
CA ASP A 47 16.87 -2.89 7.25
C ASP A 47 17.66 -1.61 7.58
N PHE A 48 18.33 -1.01 6.59
CA PHE A 48 19.11 0.22 6.78
C PHE A 48 18.24 1.36 7.31
N LEU A 49 18.77 2.07 8.31
CA LEU A 49 18.21 3.28 8.89
C LEU A 49 19.12 4.45 8.59
N LEU A 50 18.54 5.56 8.11
CA LEU A 50 19.28 6.80 7.86
C LEU A 50 19.72 7.46 9.18
N ASP A 51 18.86 7.37 10.18
CA ASP A 51 19.04 7.84 11.55
C ASP A 51 18.09 7.07 12.49
N SER A 52 18.15 7.34 13.79
CA SER A 52 17.34 6.66 14.80
C SER A 52 15.82 6.91 14.69
N GLU A 53 15.40 7.93 13.94
CA GLU A 53 13.99 8.32 13.79
C GLU A 53 13.40 7.83 12.46
N SER A 54 14.25 7.51 11.48
CA SER A 54 13.86 7.03 10.16
C SER A 54 13.15 5.66 10.18
N ASN A 55 12.38 5.39 9.14
CA ASN A 55 11.84 4.05 8.85
C ASN A 55 12.75 3.36 7.83
N SER A 56 12.93 2.04 7.97
CA SER A 56 13.67 1.24 7.00
C SER A 56 12.85 1.01 5.72
N ILE A 57 13.50 0.62 4.61
CA ILE A 57 12.77 0.32 3.37
C ILE A 57 11.83 -0.87 3.57
N GLY A 58 12.25 -1.90 4.32
CA GLY A 58 11.41 -3.05 4.66
C GLY A 58 10.16 -2.65 5.45
N ALA A 59 10.30 -1.76 6.43
CA ALA A 59 9.16 -1.23 7.19
C ALA A 59 8.18 -0.47 6.31
N LEU A 60 8.67 0.38 5.39
CA LEU A 60 7.82 1.11 4.45
C LEU A 60 7.08 0.19 3.47
N LEU A 61 7.73 -0.87 2.95
CA LEU A 61 7.06 -1.85 2.10
C LEU A 61 5.95 -2.60 2.84
N MET A 62 6.20 -2.98 4.10
CA MET A 62 5.17 -3.62 4.93
C MET A 62 4.02 -2.67 5.25
N HIS A 63 4.31 -1.38 5.47
CA HIS A 63 3.32 -0.34 5.71
C HIS A 63 2.32 -0.23 4.56
N PHE A 64 2.77 -0.26 3.29
CA PHE A 64 1.85 -0.17 2.15
C PHE A 64 0.86 -1.34 2.11
N ALA A 65 1.32 -2.56 2.42
CA ALA A 65 0.46 -3.72 2.53
C ALA A 65 -0.53 -3.56 3.71
N ALA A 66 -0.07 -3.05 4.84
CA ALA A 66 -0.88 -2.87 6.04
C ALA A 66 -1.98 -1.81 5.85
N VAL A 67 -1.64 -0.65 5.26
CA VAL A 67 -2.58 0.41 4.92
C VAL A 67 -3.63 -0.12 3.95
N GLU A 68 -3.21 -0.72 2.82
CA GLU A 68 -4.15 -1.27 1.85
C GLU A 68 -5.08 -2.32 2.49
N TYR A 69 -4.56 -3.19 3.36
CA TYR A 69 -5.37 -4.17 4.10
C TYR A 69 -6.37 -3.52 5.06
N ALA A 70 -5.96 -2.50 5.82
CA ALA A 70 -6.84 -1.79 6.74
C ALA A 70 -8.01 -1.12 5.99
N TYR A 71 -7.75 -0.52 4.82
CA TYR A 71 -8.81 0.03 3.98
C TYR A 71 -9.73 -1.03 3.38
N GLN A 72 -9.23 -2.24 3.09
CA GLN A 72 -10.11 -3.36 2.71
C GLN A 72 -11.11 -3.66 3.82
N VAL A 73 -10.61 -3.83 5.04
CA VAL A 73 -11.41 -4.19 6.20
C VAL A 73 -12.41 -3.08 6.55
N GLY A 74 -11.97 -1.82 6.57
CA GLY A 74 -12.84 -0.68 6.88
C GLY A 74 -13.90 -0.44 5.81
N THR A 75 -13.52 -0.38 4.52
CA THR A 75 -14.45 0.04 3.46
C THR A 75 -15.33 -1.08 2.92
N PHE A 76 -14.83 -2.32 2.82
CA PHE A 76 -15.60 -3.47 2.31
C PHE A 76 -16.25 -4.29 3.41
N GLU A 77 -15.53 -4.58 4.51
CA GLU A 77 -16.06 -5.43 5.58
C GLU A 77 -16.80 -4.67 6.68
N LYS A 78 -16.68 -3.33 6.70
CA LYS A 78 -17.36 -2.44 7.66
C LYS A 78 -17.05 -2.80 9.12
N ARG A 79 -15.77 -3.06 9.40
CA ARG A 79 -15.27 -3.37 10.74
C ARG A 79 -13.88 -2.81 10.95
N GLU A 80 -13.42 -2.91 12.20
CA GLU A 80 -12.03 -2.66 12.57
C GLU A 80 -11.18 -3.93 12.43
N LEU A 81 -9.86 -3.74 12.44
CA LEU A 81 -8.92 -4.83 12.55
C LEU A 81 -9.08 -5.55 13.90
N ASN A 82 -9.09 -6.88 13.87
CA ASN A 82 -9.14 -7.70 15.09
C ASN A 82 -7.73 -7.91 15.67
N ASP A 83 -7.65 -8.52 16.85
CA ASP A 83 -6.38 -8.75 17.55
C ASP A 83 -5.37 -9.56 16.72
N GLU A 84 -5.82 -10.58 15.99
CA GLU A 84 -4.94 -11.41 15.15
C GLU A 84 -4.38 -10.60 13.98
N GLU A 85 -5.21 -9.76 13.35
CA GLU A 85 -4.78 -8.86 12.29
C GLU A 85 -3.85 -7.78 12.82
N MET A 86 -4.09 -7.25 14.03
CA MET A 86 -3.22 -6.27 14.67
C MET A 86 -1.86 -6.85 15.06
N LEU A 87 -1.76 -8.15 15.36
CA LEU A 87 -0.47 -8.82 15.55
C LEU A 87 0.37 -8.84 14.27
N ILE A 88 -0.27 -8.90 13.10
CA ILE A 88 0.40 -8.92 11.79
C ILE A 88 0.70 -7.49 11.32
N TRP A 89 -0.30 -6.62 11.36
CA TRP A 89 -0.29 -5.33 10.67
C TRP A 89 0.00 -4.14 11.59
N GLY A 90 -0.20 -4.26 12.91
CA GLY A 90 -0.14 -3.13 13.83
C GLY A 90 1.20 -2.38 13.81
N ALA A 91 2.32 -3.12 13.87
CA ALA A 91 3.66 -2.51 13.80
C ALA A 91 3.93 -1.82 12.45
N ALA A 92 3.32 -2.30 11.37
CA ALA A 92 3.46 -1.74 10.05
C ALA A 92 2.57 -0.50 9.87
N LEU A 93 1.37 -0.48 10.46
CA LEU A 93 0.49 0.69 10.47
C LEU A 93 1.07 1.85 11.30
N GLU A 94 1.65 1.53 12.47
CA GLU A 94 2.20 2.54 13.37
C GLU A 94 3.55 3.10 12.89
N LEU A 95 4.34 2.29 12.18
CA LEU A 95 5.74 2.59 11.84
C LEU A 95 6.54 2.96 13.12
N GLY A 96 7.58 3.77 13.00
CA GLY A 96 8.31 4.31 14.15
C GLY A 96 9.09 3.24 14.90
N GLU A 97 9.16 3.37 16.23
CA GLU A 97 9.97 2.47 17.07
C GLU A 97 9.52 1.01 16.94
N GLU A 98 8.22 0.77 16.94
CA GLU A 98 7.69 -0.58 16.89
C GLU A 98 7.89 -1.21 15.51
N GLY A 99 7.68 -0.44 14.44
CA GLY A 99 8.03 -0.84 13.08
C GLY A 99 9.52 -1.19 12.94
N ARG A 100 10.43 -0.31 13.40
CA ARG A 100 11.88 -0.56 13.38
C ARG A 100 12.29 -1.81 14.15
N ARG A 101 11.62 -2.09 15.27
CA ARG A 101 11.96 -3.22 16.14
C ARG A 101 11.44 -4.55 15.58
N LYS A 102 10.20 -4.57 15.07
CA LYS A 102 9.52 -5.80 14.64
C LYS A 102 9.71 -6.12 13.15
N ILE A 103 9.91 -5.13 12.29
CA ILE A 103 9.96 -5.31 10.83
C ILE A 103 11.41 -5.22 10.37
N ARG A 104 12.12 -6.34 10.50
CA ARG A 104 13.55 -6.47 10.13
C ARG A 104 13.92 -7.93 9.87
N GLY A 105 15.02 -8.14 9.15
CA GLY A 105 15.61 -9.46 8.90
C GLY A 105 14.91 -10.27 7.82
N ASN A 106 13.94 -9.68 7.12
CA ASN A 106 13.23 -10.33 6.02
C ASN A 106 13.85 -9.94 4.67
N ASN A 107 13.87 -10.87 3.73
CA ASN A 107 14.30 -10.60 2.36
C ASN A 107 13.23 -9.83 1.57
N LEU A 108 13.59 -9.30 0.40
CA LEU A 108 12.67 -8.53 -0.44
C LEU A 108 11.40 -9.33 -0.78
N ASN A 109 11.54 -10.61 -1.13
CA ASN A 109 10.40 -11.45 -1.54
C ASN A 109 9.33 -11.55 -0.46
N TYR A 110 9.70 -11.62 0.82
CA TYR A 110 8.73 -11.60 1.92
C TYR A 110 7.79 -10.38 1.83
N TYR A 111 8.35 -9.19 1.60
CA TYR A 111 7.54 -7.97 1.49
C TYR A 111 6.73 -7.93 0.19
N LEU A 112 7.32 -8.39 -0.93
CA LEU A 112 6.62 -8.43 -2.22
C LEU A 112 5.44 -9.41 -2.18
N ASP A 113 5.60 -10.55 -1.53
CA ASP A 113 4.54 -11.54 -1.37
C ASP A 113 3.37 -10.94 -0.57
N LYS A 114 3.63 -10.20 0.50
CA LYS A 114 2.58 -9.47 1.25
C LYS A 114 1.89 -8.38 0.42
N LEU A 115 2.65 -7.58 -0.33
CA LEU A 115 2.09 -6.57 -1.23
C LEU A 115 1.19 -7.20 -2.30
N ASN A 116 1.59 -8.35 -2.83
CA ASN A 116 0.83 -9.09 -3.85
C ASN A 116 -0.41 -9.75 -3.26
N GLU A 117 -0.30 -10.38 -2.09
CA GLU A 117 -1.42 -10.99 -1.36
C GLU A 117 -2.53 -9.97 -1.13
N VAL A 118 -2.18 -8.82 -0.55
CA VAL A 118 -3.13 -7.74 -0.25
C VAL A 118 -3.69 -7.16 -1.55
N ARG A 119 -2.86 -6.88 -2.56
CA ARG A 119 -3.34 -6.32 -3.85
C ARG A 119 -4.27 -7.26 -4.59
N ASN A 120 -4.02 -8.56 -4.56
CA ASN A 120 -4.91 -9.55 -5.18
C ASN A 120 -6.28 -9.55 -4.51
N ARG A 121 -6.31 -9.43 -3.18
CA ARG A 121 -7.56 -9.26 -2.43
C ARG A 121 -8.30 -7.98 -2.80
N THR A 122 -7.59 -6.86 -2.98
CA THR A 122 -8.16 -5.59 -3.49
C THR A 122 -8.83 -5.78 -4.85
N TYR A 123 -8.18 -6.49 -5.79
CA TYR A 123 -8.77 -6.77 -7.10
C TYR A 123 -10.04 -7.61 -7.01
N GLU A 124 -10.11 -8.58 -6.10
CA GLU A 124 -11.33 -9.38 -5.92
C GLU A 124 -12.45 -8.56 -5.29
N PHE A 125 -12.17 -7.74 -4.27
CA PHE A 125 -13.17 -6.87 -3.68
C PHE A 125 -13.75 -5.86 -4.68
N PHE A 126 -12.90 -5.21 -5.47
CA PHE A 126 -13.36 -4.25 -6.48
C PHE A 126 -14.22 -4.86 -7.59
N ARG A 127 -14.20 -6.19 -7.79
CA ARG A 127 -15.14 -6.86 -8.70
C ARG A 127 -16.54 -7.00 -8.12
N THR A 128 -16.68 -6.88 -6.80
CA THR A 128 -17.97 -7.06 -6.10
C THR A 128 -18.78 -5.77 -6.01
N VAL A 129 -18.20 -4.63 -6.42
CA VAL A 129 -18.79 -3.29 -6.33
C VAL A 129 -18.73 -2.59 -7.68
N ASN A 130 -19.42 -1.45 -7.80
CA ASN A 130 -19.49 -0.63 -9.01
C ASN A 130 -19.09 0.83 -8.71
N ASP A 131 -19.19 1.71 -9.70
CA ASP A 131 -18.80 3.12 -9.54
C ASP A 131 -19.63 3.86 -8.48
N ASP A 132 -20.90 3.48 -8.24
CA ASP A 132 -21.74 4.12 -7.20
C ASP A 132 -21.17 3.90 -5.80
N TRP A 133 -20.53 2.75 -5.57
CA TRP A 133 -19.87 2.44 -4.30
C TRP A 133 -18.78 3.46 -3.97
N LEU A 134 -18.02 3.93 -4.96
CA LEU A 134 -16.96 4.93 -4.75
C LEU A 134 -17.49 6.26 -4.18
N TYR A 135 -18.77 6.58 -4.44
CA TYR A 135 -19.39 7.82 -3.98
C TYR A 135 -20.09 7.70 -2.62
N GLN A 136 -20.06 6.54 -1.97
CA GLN A 136 -20.59 6.39 -0.61
C GLN A 136 -19.74 7.18 0.37
N GLU A 137 -20.39 8.08 1.13
CA GLU A 137 -19.76 8.92 2.14
C GLU A 137 -19.91 8.35 3.55
N GLU A 138 -18.85 8.46 4.34
CA GLU A 138 -18.82 8.02 5.74
C GLU A 138 -18.03 9.01 6.59
N GLU A 139 -18.31 9.03 7.90
CA GLU A 139 -17.49 9.79 8.84
C GLU A 139 -16.07 9.23 8.84
N PHE A 140 -15.11 10.15 8.71
CA PHE A 140 -13.71 9.83 8.54
C PHE A 140 -12.86 10.75 9.42
N TRP A 141 -11.61 10.99 9.03
CA TRP A 141 -10.70 11.84 9.78
C TRP A 141 -11.26 13.23 10.07
N TYR A 142 -10.87 13.75 11.23
CA TYR A 142 -11.25 15.09 11.69
C TYR A 142 -12.77 15.34 11.71
N GLN A 143 -13.57 14.27 11.89
CA GLN A 143 -15.03 14.32 11.88
C GLN A 143 -15.60 14.92 10.59
N LYS A 144 -14.93 14.64 9.46
CA LYS A 144 -15.36 15.05 8.11
C LYS A 144 -15.86 13.85 7.33
N GLN A 145 -16.75 14.12 6.37
CA GLN A 145 -17.16 13.10 5.41
C GLN A 145 -16.04 12.89 4.40
N ALA A 146 -15.76 11.63 4.12
CA ALA A 146 -14.98 11.21 2.96
C ALA A 146 -15.77 10.14 2.22
N ASN A 147 -15.65 10.11 0.89
CA ASN A 147 -16.19 9.00 0.12
C ASN A 147 -15.13 7.90 -0.08
N HIS A 148 -15.57 6.70 -0.45
CA HIS A 148 -14.65 5.59 -0.73
C HIS A 148 -13.66 5.91 -1.85
N TYR A 149 -14.03 6.78 -2.80
CA TYR A 149 -13.11 7.25 -3.83
C TYR A 149 -11.89 7.95 -3.22
N PHE A 150 -12.09 8.92 -2.32
CA PHE A 150 -10.99 9.59 -1.63
C PHE A 150 -10.19 8.61 -0.77
N MET A 151 -10.87 7.73 -0.04
CA MET A 151 -10.23 6.73 0.82
C MET A 151 -9.26 5.84 0.02
N TRP A 152 -9.70 5.33 -1.12
CA TRP A 152 -8.85 4.49 -1.97
C TRP A 152 -7.85 5.27 -2.83
N PHE A 153 -8.12 6.54 -3.12
CA PHE A 153 -7.10 7.45 -3.62
C PHE A 153 -5.96 7.59 -2.62
N HIS A 154 -6.29 7.81 -1.35
CA HIS A 154 -5.30 7.99 -0.30
C HIS A 154 -4.40 6.75 -0.15
N VAL A 155 -4.94 5.52 -0.27
CA VAL A 155 -4.13 4.29 -0.20
C VAL A 155 -2.90 4.33 -1.13
N PHE A 156 -3.06 4.77 -2.39
CA PHE A 156 -1.92 4.83 -3.30
C PHE A 156 -1.18 6.18 -3.28
N GLU A 157 -1.84 7.26 -2.84
CA GLU A 157 -1.17 8.52 -2.55
C GLU A 157 -0.13 8.36 -1.44
N ASP A 158 -0.48 7.63 -0.37
CA ASP A 158 0.41 7.28 0.73
C ASP A 158 1.59 6.42 0.27
N GLU A 159 1.34 5.40 -0.56
CA GLU A 159 2.42 4.61 -1.19
C GLU A 159 3.35 5.50 -2.02
N ILE A 160 2.81 6.44 -2.81
CA ILE A 160 3.61 7.41 -3.59
C ILE A 160 4.45 8.31 -2.68
N ASN A 161 3.86 8.81 -1.59
CA ASN A 161 4.51 9.67 -0.60
C ASN A 161 5.73 8.97 0.00
N HIS A 162 5.52 7.78 0.56
CA HIS A 162 6.56 7.00 1.22
C HIS A 162 7.56 6.37 0.24
N ARG A 163 7.18 6.08 -1.01
CA ARG A 163 8.15 5.73 -2.06
C ARG A 163 9.17 6.87 -2.29
N GLY A 164 8.77 8.13 -2.09
CA GLY A 164 9.70 9.26 -2.04
C GLY A 164 10.77 9.10 -0.97
N GLN A 165 10.39 8.64 0.23
CA GLN A 165 11.30 8.32 1.33
C GLN A 165 12.21 7.13 0.97
N ILE A 166 11.66 6.04 0.39
CA ILE A 166 12.46 4.90 -0.09
C ILE A 166 13.53 5.36 -1.08
N ARG A 167 13.20 6.22 -2.04
CA ARG A 167 14.16 6.77 -3.00
C ARG A 167 15.26 7.58 -2.33
N MET A 168 14.93 8.33 -1.28
CA MET A 168 15.92 9.08 -0.49
C MET A 168 16.87 8.13 0.26
N ILE A 169 16.33 7.11 0.94
CA ILE A 169 17.11 6.11 1.68
C ILE A 169 18.02 5.34 0.71
N LYS A 170 17.50 4.89 -0.43
CA LYS A 170 18.26 4.14 -1.45
C LYS A 170 19.49 4.91 -1.94
N LYS A 171 19.40 6.24 -2.08
CA LYS A 171 20.54 7.09 -2.45
C LYS A 171 21.65 7.15 -1.40
N ARG A 172 21.38 6.74 -0.16
CA ARG A 172 22.32 6.76 0.97
C ARG A 172 22.92 5.39 1.30
N LEU A 173 22.42 4.32 0.67
CA LEU A 173 22.94 2.94 0.86
C LEU A 173 24.38 2.72 0.37
N ASN A 174 24.92 3.64 -0.44
CA ASN A 174 26.28 3.60 -0.97
C ASN A 174 27.26 4.55 -0.23
N VAL A 175 26.86 5.05 0.95
CA VAL A 175 27.74 5.74 1.91
C VAL A 175 28.23 4.73 2.93
#